data_AF-A0AAP5AH98-F1
#
_entry.id   AF-A0AAP5AH98-F1
#
_cell.length_a   1.000
_cell.length_b   1.000
_cell.length_c   1.000
_cell.angle_alpha   90.00
_cell.angle_beta   90.00
_cell.angle_gamma   90.00
#
_symmetry.space_group_name_H-M   'P 1'
#
loop_
_entity.id
_entity.type
_entity.pdbx_description
1 polymer ?
#
loop_
_entity_poly.entity_id
_entity_poly.type
_entity_poly.pdbx_seq_one_letter_code
_entity_poly.pdbx_strand_id
1 'polypeptide(L)'
;MSMRPEIQERLDALDEMLAQWLAHTRHPAQFWPQFEQLAAEILDQCADTERSEMCARIKAMLKGHALELPPWHERGDSPPTEQ
;
A
#
# COMPACT_ATOMS: atom_id res chain seq x y z
N MET A 1 -18.55 11.84 -1.32
CA MET A 1 -17.64 12.47 -0.34
C MET A 1 -16.33 12.68 -1.05
N SER A 2 -15.63 13.77 -0.79
CA SER A 2 -14.37 14.08 -1.48
C SER A 2 -13.25 13.96 -0.47
N MET A 3 -12.28 13.09 -0.75
CA MET A 3 -11.00 13.11 -0.06
C MET A 3 -10.34 14.47 -0.18
N ARG A 4 -9.59 14.86 0.85
CA ARG A 4 -8.70 16.03 0.76
C ARG A 4 -7.68 15.83 -0.37
N PRO A 5 -7.38 16.88 -1.15
CA PRO A 5 -6.40 16.80 -2.24
C PRO A 5 -5.02 16.33 -1.74
N GLU A 6 -4.64 16.73 -0.53
CA GLU A 6 -3.37 16.33 0.09
C GLU A 6 -3.24 14.80 0.31
N ILE A 7 -4.35 14.14 0.69
CA ILE A 7 -4.42 12.67 0.81
C ILE A 7 -4.39 12.02 -0.57
N GLN A 8 -5.06 12.63 -1.54
CA GLN A 8 -5.08 12.18 -2.93
C GLN A 8 -3.67 12.20 -3.53
N GLU A 9 -2.90 13.28 -3.32
CA GLU A 9 -1.50 13.40 -3.77
C GLU A 9 -0.58 12.40 -3.07
N ARG A 10 -0.77 12.15 -1.76
CA ARG A 10 -0.02 11.11 -1.04
C ARG A 10 -0.31 9.70 -1.57
N LEU A 11 -1.55 9.41 -1.96
CA LEU A 11 -1.92 8.15 -2.57
C LEU A 11 -1.30 8.03 -3.98
N ASP A 12 -1.32 9.09 -4.78
CA ASP A 12 -0.73 9.12 -6.12
C ASP A 12 0.79 8.87 -6.05
N ALA A 13 1.47 9.54 -5.12
CA ALA A 13 2.88 9.29 -4.83
C ALA A 13 3.14 7.85 -4.38
N LEU A 14 2.24 7.26 -3.59
CA LEU A 14 2.35 5.85 -3.18
C LEU A 14 2.22 4.90 -4.38
N ASP A 15 1.35 5.21 -5.36
CA ASP A 15 1.20 4.44 -6.59
C ASP A 15 2.47 4.50 -7.46
N GLU A 16 3.01 5.71 -7.66
CA GLU A 16 4.26 5.89 -8.42
C GLU A 16 5.43 5.17 -7.75
N MET A 17 5.55 5.28 -6.42
CA MET A 17 6.56 4.56 -5.64
C MET A 17 6.39 3.05 -5.77
N LEU A 18 5.16 2.55 -5.75
CA LEU A 18 4.87 1.13 -5.93
C LEU A 18 5.30 0.65 -7.32
N ALA A 19 4.98 1.39 -8.38
CA ALA A 19 5.42 1.07 -9.75
C ALA A 19 6.96 1.05 -9.84
N GLN A 20 7.63 2.00 -9.20
CA GLN A 20 9.09 2.07 -9.19
C GLN A 20 9.72 0.91 -8.41
N TRP A 21 9.14 0.53 -7.27
CA TRP A 21 9.56 -0.66 -6.51
C TRP A 21 9.33 -1.92 -7.31
N LEU A 22 8.20 -2.08 -8.00
CA LEU A 22 7.97 -3.26 -8.85
C LEU A 22 8.97 -3.34 -10.01
N ALA A 23 9.37 -2.20 -10.56
CA ALA A 23 10.37 -2.15 -11.62
C ALA A 23 11.80 -2.51 -11.14
N HIS A 24 12.15 -2.13 -9.90
CA HIS A 24 13.53 -2.29 -9.38
C HIS A 24 13.71 -3.49 -8.44
N THR A 25 12.65 -3.92 -7.76
CA THR A 25 12.73 -4.91 -6.69
C THR A 25 12.44 -6.31 -7.24
N ARG A 26 13.43 -7.19 -7.09
CA ARG A 26 13.34 -8.60 -7.46
C ARG A 26 12.44 -9.43 -6.52
N HIS A 27 12.23 -8.98 -5.28
CA HIS A 27 11.46 -9.66 -4.24
C HIS A 27 10.43 -8.75 -3.56
N PRO A 28 9.12 -9.06 -3.64
CA PRO A 28 8.08 -8.21 -3.08
C PRO A 28 8.18 -8.02 -1.56
N ALA A 29 8.77 -8.98 -0.84
CA ALA A 29 8.96 -8.91 0.61
C ALA A 29 9.85 -7.74 1.10
N GLN A 30 10.68 -7.13 0.23
CA GLN A 30 11.57 -6.04 0.65
C GLN A 30 10.89 -4.68 0.71
N PHE A 31 10.02 -4.36 -0.25
CA PHE A 31 9.32 -3.06 -0.29
C PHE A 31 8.03 -3.08 0.53
N TRP A 32 7.47 -4.27 0.78
CA TRP A 32 6.18 -4.41 1.44
C TRP A 32 6.06 -3.77 2.84
N PRO A 33 7.01 -3.96 3.78
CA PRO A 33 6.93 -3.28 5.08
C PRO A 33 6.96 -1.75 4.94
N GLN A 34 7.65 -1.22 3.92
CA GLN A 34 7.67 0.22 3.65
C GLN A 34 6.32 0.70 3.10
N PHE A 35 5.71 -0.09 2.21
CA PHE A 35 4.38 0.18 1.68
C PHE A 35 3.32 0.19 2.79
N GLU A 36 3.29 -0.82 3.66
CA GLU A 36 2.34 -0.88 4.78
C GLU A 36 2.50 0.32 5.72
N GLN A 37 3.75 0.70 6.04
CA GLN A 37 4.01 1.85 6.88
C GLN A 37 3.46 3.14 6.26
N LEU A 38 3.74 3.39 4.98
CA LEU A 38 3.23 4.58 4.29
C LEU A 38 1.71 4.57 4.16
N ALA A 39 1.11 3.41 3.84
CA ALA A 39 -0.33 3.26 3.79
C ALA A 39 -0.97 3.53 5.16
N ALA A 40 -0.37 3.02 6.24
CA ALA A 40 -0.82 3.26 7.61
C ALA A 40 -0.72 4.75 8.00
N GLU A 41 0.38 5.42 7.64
CA GLU A 41 0.55 6.85 7.87
C GLU A 41 -0.49 7.70 7.13
N ILE A 42 -0.85 7.34 5.90
CA ILE A 42 -1.90 8.04 5.17
C ILE A 42 -3.28 7.73 5.79
N LEU A 43 -3.53 6.48 6.19
CA LEU A 43 -4.77 6.06 6.85
C LEU A 43 -4.96 6.67 8.24
N ASP A 44 -3.87 7.01 8.94
CA ASP A 44 -3.89 7.74 10.21
C ASP A 44 -4.31 9.20 10.01
N GLN A 45 -3.88 9.81 8.90
CA GLN A 45 -4.27 11.16 8.53
C GLN A 45 -5.69 11.24 7.95
N CYS A 46 -6.25 10.15 7.42
CA CYS A 46 -7.62 10.08 6.91
C CYS A 46 -8.65 10.10 8.06
N ALA A 47 -9.74 10.85 7.87
CA ALA A 47 -10.92 10.69 8.71
C ALA A 47 -11.56 9.31 8.53
N ASP A 48 -12.33 8.84 9.52
CA ASP A 48 -12.98 7.53 9.50
C ASP A 48 -13.88 7.32 8.26
N THR A 49 -14.53 8.41 7.80
CA THR A 49 -15.33 8.44 6.57
C THR A 49 -14.50 8.35 5.28
N GLU A 50 -13.25 8.82 5.31
CA GLU A 50 -12.31 8.78 4.17
C GLU A 50 -11.56 7.42 4.12
N ARG A 51 -11.36 6.77 5.27
CA ARG A 51 -10.64 5.49 5.40
C ARG A 51 -11.19 4.39 4.50
N SER A 52 -12.51 4.28 4.38
CA SER A 52 -13.14 3.26 3.54
C SER A 52 -12.83 3.46 2.05
N GLU A 53 -12.88 4.70 1.60
CA GLU A 53 -12.55 5.08 0.22
C GLU A 53 -11.03 4.94 -0.04
N MET A 54 -10.20 5.22 0.97
CA MET A 54 -8.74 5.05 0.92
C MET A 54 -8.37 3.59 0.77
N CYS A 55 -8.96 2.72 1.60
CA CYS A 55 -8.73 1.28 1.54
C CYS A 55 -9.20 0.70 0.20
N ALA A 56 -10.33 1.17 -0.34
CA ALA A 56 -10.82 0.77 -1.66
C ALA A 56 -9.86 1.19 -2.78
N ARG A 57 -9.32 2.42 -2.72
CA ARG A 57 -8.32 2.93 -3.66
C ARG A 57 -7.02 2.13 -3.62
N ILE A 58 -6.48 1.88 -2.43
CA ILE A 58 -5.27 1.06 -2.24
C ILE A 58 -5.49 -0.36 -2.81
N LYS A 59 -6.64 -0.99 -2.56
CA LYS A 59 -6.95 -2.31 -3.13
C LYS A 59 -7.06 -2.29 -4.65
N ALA A 60 -7.69 -1.26 -5.22
CA ALA A 60 -7.80 -1.11 -6.67
C ALA A 60 -6.44 -0.91 -7.33
N MET A 61 -5.57 -0.12 -6.67
CA MET A 61 -4.18 0.13 -7.06
C MET A 61 -3.37 -1.16 -7.12
N LEU A 62 -3.33 -1.90 -6.00
CA LEU A 62 -2.65 -3.20 -5.92
C LEU A 62 -3.14 -4.18 -6.99
N LYS A 63 -4.46 -4.24 -7.21
CA LYS A 63 -5.07 -5.07 -8.25
C LYS A 63 -4.66 -4.64 -9.66
N GLY A 64 -4.54 -3.33 -9.90
CA GLY A 64 -4.06 -2.77 -11.18
C GLY A 64 -2.62 -3.15 -11.49
N HIS A 65 -1.77 -3.25 -10.46
CA HIS A 65 -0.39 -3.73 -10.56
C HIS A 65 -0.24 -5.26 -10.56
N ALA A 66 -1.35 -6.01 -10.59
CA ALA A 66 -1.40 -7.47 -10.47
C ALA A 66 -0.69 -8.00 -9.20
N LEU A 67 -0.62 -7.19 -8.15
CA LEU A 67 -0.13 -7.61 -6.85
C LEU A 67 -1.27 -8.31 -6.12
N GLU A 68 -1.17 -9.63 -6.02
CA GLU A 68 -1.94 -10.38 -5.02
C GLU A 68 -1.32 -10.08 -3.66
N LEU A 69 -2.11 -9.50 -2.74
CA LEU A 69 -1.75 -9.37 -1.34
C LEU A 69 -1.23 -10.74 -0.87
N PRO A 70 0.05 -10.87 -0.52
CA PRO A 70 0.58 -12.18 -0.23
C PRO A 70 -0.06 -12.73 1.05
N PRO A 71 -0.33 -14.04 1.13
CA PRO A 71 -1.12 -14.63 2.20
C PRO A 71 -0.50 -14.51 3.61
N TRP A 72 0.80 -14.16 3.73
CA TRP A 72 1.41 -13.84 5.02
C TRP A 72 0.87 -12.54 5.64
N HIS A 73 0.29 -11.66 4.82
CA HIS A 73 -0.44 -10.47 5.26
C HIS A 73 -1.73 -10.77 6.01
N GLU A 74 -2.35 -11.93 5.74
CA GLU A 74 -3.56 -12.37 6.44
C GLU A 74 -3.24 -13.01 7.80
N ARG A 75 -1.97 -13.39 8.05
CA ARG A 75 -1.56 -14.04 9.30
C ARG A 75 -0.66 -13.21 10.22
N GLY A 76 -0.15 -12.06 9.79
CA GLY A 76 0.85 -11.33 10.58
C GLY A 76 2.14 -12.15 10.78
N ASP A 77 2.39 -13.11 9.89
CA ASP A 77 3.59 -13.95 9.94
C ASP A 77 4.72 -13.18 9.27
N SER A 78 5.78 -12.90 10.03
CA SER A 78 6.97 -12.23 9.51
C SER A 78 7.51 -13.00 8.29
N PRO A 79 8.05 -12.33 7.26
CA PRO A 79 8.59 -13.03 6.10
C PRO A 79 9.67 -14.02 6.56
N PRO A 80 9.75 -15.23 5.95
CA PRO A 80 10.76 -16.19 6.32
C PRO A 80 12.13 -15.56 6.08
N THR A 81 12.89 -15.40 7.16
CA THR A 81 14.28 -15.00 7.09
C THR A 81 15.04 -16.19 6.53
N GLU A 82 15.16 -16.29 5.21
CA GLU A 82 16.02 -17.29 4.59
C GLU A 82 17.48 -16.86 4.82
N GLN A 83 18.17 -17.65 5.65
CA GLN A 83 19.63 -17.62 5.85
C GLN A 83 20.36 -18.34 4.73
#